data_AF-A0A6G3TLV8-F1
#
_entry.id   AF-A0A6G3TLV8-F1
#
_cell.length_a   1.000
_cell.length_b   1.000
_cell.length_c   1.000
_cell.angle_alpha   90.00
_cell.angle_beta   90.00
_cell.angle_gamma   90.00
#
_symmetry.space_group_name_H-M   'P 1'
#
loop_
_entity.id
_entity.type
_entity.pdbx_description
1 polymer ?
#
loop_
_entity_poly.entity_id
_entity_poly.type
_entity_poly.pdbx_seq_one_letter_code
_entity_poly.pdbx_strand_id
1 'polypeptide(L)'
;GSVAGAAATLLVKHDLAEAAEAVLAGSPKAARYGPAAFHAVLSAALSRTGVLVRDPGRLRQLEMARTVVLHPSALRVPDAGADPWTEDVLDAARRAGLRVVMVEDPALADFTGLADQVVGAHRPLADVVAELRAEGGVVTVVRPLPGDDG
;
A
#
# COMPACT_ATOMS: atom_id res chain seq x y z
N GLY A 1 6.22 39.16 -14.64
CA GLY A 1 6.94 38.62 -13.47
C GLY A 1 6.42 37.23 -13.19
N SER A 2 6.62 36.24 -14.04
CA SER A 2 7.83 35.65 -14.64
C SER A 2 8.65 34.84 -13.64
N VAL A 3 8.79 33.56 -13.98
CA VAL A 3 9.57 32.46 -13.38
C VAL A 3 10.95 32.89 -12.85
N ALA A 4 11.53 33.95 -13.42
CA ALA A 4 12.75 34.59 -12.93
C ALA A 4 12.65 35.14 -11.49
N GLY A 5 11.48 35.67 -11.09
CA GLY A 5 11.25 36.15 -9.72
C GLY A 5 11.19 35.01 -8.70
N ALA A 6 10.69 33.84 -9.08
CA ALA A 6 10.64 32.65 -8.23
C ALA A 6 12.03 31.98 -8.07
N ALA A 7 12.86 32.03 -9.12
CA ALA A 7 14.25 31.59 -9.02
C ALA A 7 15.08 32.50 -8.09
N ALA A 8 14.80 33.81 -8.08
CA ALA A 8 15.46 34.77 -7.21
C ALA A 8 15.10 34.58 -5.72
N THR A 9 13.85 34.22 -5.39
CA THR A 9 13.47 33.90 -3.99
C THR A 9 14.04 32.58 -3.49
N LEU A 10 14.15 31.55 -4.36
CA LEU A 10 14.78 30.28 -3.99
C LEU A 10 16.25 30.41 -3.59
N LEU A 11 17.00 31.32 -4.23
CA LEU A 11 18.41 31.59 -3.91
C LEU A 11 18.59 32.45 -2.65
N VAL A 12 17.56 33.20 -2.23
CA VAL A 12 17.66 34.14 -1.10
C VAL A 12 17.07 33.58 0.19
N LYS A 13 16.04 32.72 0.14
CA LYS A 13 15.30 32.32 1.35
C LYS A 13 15.53 30.89 1.85
N HIS A 14 16.14 29.99 1.08
CA HIS A 14 16.38 28.59 1.49
C HIS A 14 15.14 27.90 2.11
N ASP A 15 13.93 28.29 1.69
CA ASP A 15 12.67 27.74 2.16
C ASP A 15 11.85 27.21 0.98
N LEU A 16 11.99 25.91 0.75
CA LEU A 16 11.33 25.19 -0.33
C LEU A 16 9.80 25.11 -0.13
N ALA A 17 9.31 25.27 1.10
CA ALA A 17 7.89 25.21 1.40
C ALA A 17 7.18 26.51 0.96
N GLU A 18 7.76 27.67 1.25
CA GLU A 18 7.22 28.98 0.85
C GLU A 18 7.18 29.14 -0.69
N ALA A 19 8.18 28.59 -1.38
CA ALA A 19 8.23 28.56 -2.85
C ALA A 19 7.17 27.62 -3.46
N ALA A 20 6.88 26.48 -2.82
CA ALA A 20 5.86 25.55 -3.27
C ALA A 20 4.44 26.13 -3.09
N GLU A 21 4.17 26.76 -1.95
CA GLU A 21 2.92 27.48 -1.66
C GLU A 21 2.64 28.57 -2.70
N ALA A 22 3.64 29.40 -3.03
CA ALA A 22 3.51 30.47 -4.02
C ALA A 22 3.22 29.95 -5.45
N VAL A 23 3.76 28.78 -5.82
CA VAL A 23 3.50 28.13 -7.11
C VAL A 23 2.09 27.50 -7.14
N LEU A 24 1.62 26.94 -6.02
CA LEU A 24 0.30 26.34 -5.88
C LEU A 24 -0.82 27.38 -5.89
N ALA A 25 -0.62 28.53 -5.24
CA ALA A 25 -1.60 29.61 -5.18
C ALA A 25 -1.83 30.33 -6.53
N GLY A 26 -0.85 30.27 -7.44
CA GLY A 26 -0.85 31.06 -8.67
C GLY A 26 -1.33 30.35 -9.94
N SER A 27 -1.66 29.05 -9.91
CA SER A 27 -1.99 28.32 -11.14
C SER A 27 -3.32 27.54 -11.09
N PRO A 28 -4.20 27.67 -12.10
CA PRO A 28 -5.39 26.83 -12.28
C PRO A 28 -5.06 25.32 -12.42
N LYS A 29 -3.78 24.98 -12.51
CA LYS A 29 -3.23 23.63 -12.67
C LYS A 29 -3.06 22.92 -11.32
N ALA A 30 -2.95 23.67 -10.21
CA ALA A 30 -2.83 23.18 -8.83
C ALA A 30 -3.93 22.17 -8.45
N ALA A 31 -5.18 22.44 -8.83
CA ALA A 31 -6.33 21.58 -8.56
C ALA A 31 -6.27 20.20 -9.27
N ARG A 32 -5.50 20.07 -10.35
CA ARG A 32 -5.30 18.79 -11.05
C ARG A 32 -4.18 17.94 -10.46
N TYR A 33 -3.32 18.52 -9.62
CA TYR A 33 -2.23 17.78 -8.99
C TYR A 33 -2.66 17.04 -7.73
N GLY A 34 -3.92 17.13 -7.27
CA GLY A 34 -4.39 16.44 -6.07
C GLY A 34 -3.95 14.97 -6.00
N PRO A 35 -4.27 14.13 -7.02
CA PRO A 35 -3.83 12.74 -7.05
C PRO A 35 -2.31 12.58 -7.17
N ALA A 36 -1.65 13.38 -8.01
CA ALA A 36 -0.20 13.26 -8.25
C ALA A 36 0.62 13.68 -7.03
N ALA A 37 0.23 14.74 -6.34
CA ALA A 37 0.83 15.22 -5.10
C ALA A 37 0.58 14.24 -3.96
N PHE A 38 -0.65 13.70 -3.83
CA PHE A 38 -0.96 12.65 -2.87
C PHE A 38 -0.06 11.42 -3.07
N HIS A 39 0.03 10.89 -4.29
CA HIS A 39 0.89 9.75 -4.59
C HIS A 39 2.36 10.04 -4.28
N ALA A 40 2.86 11.23 -4.62
CA ALA A 40 4.24 11.61 -4.36
C ALA A 40 4.55 11.71 -2.86
N VAL A 41 3.68 12.37 -2.09
CA VAL A 41 3.86 12.54 -0.64
C VAL A 41 3.71 11.21 0.09
N LEU A 42 2.69 10.41 -0.24
CA LEU A 42 2.47 9.10 0.36
C LEU A 42 3.61 8.14 0.01
N SER A 43 4.03 8.08 -1.26
CA SER A 43 5.19 7.28 -1.67
C SER A 43 6.46 7.71 -0.93
N ALA A 44 6.72 9.02 -0.83
CA ALA A 44 7.88 9.53 -0.10
C ALA A 44 7.82 9.19 1.41
N ALA A 45 6.63 9.25 2.03
CA ALA A 45 6.45 8.85 3.42
C ALA A 45 6.72 7.35 3.62
N LEU A 46 6.15 6.49 2.76
CA LEU A 46 6.36 5.05 2.76
C LEU A 46 7.85 4.69 2.55
N SER A 47 8.51 5.35 1.61
CA SER A 47 9.94 5.12 1.34
C SER A 47 10.84 5.50 2.51
N ARG A 48 10.50 6.56 3.28
CA ARG A 48 11.23 6.89 4.52
C ARG A 48 11.10 5.81 5.59
N THR A 49 10.05 4.98 5.53
CA THR A 49 9.85 3.82 6.40
C THR A 49 10.36 2.50 5.80
N GLY A 50 11.09 2.55 4.68
CA GLY A 50 11.64 1.37 4.02
C GLY A 50 10.68 0.66 3.05
N VAL A 51 9.52 1.25 2.75
CA VAL A 51 8.53 0.68 1.81
C VAL A 51 8.75 1.24 0.40
N LEU A 52 9.05 0.35 -0.55
CA LEU A 52 9.18 0.69 -1.97
C LEU A 52 7.83 0.59 -2.68
N VAL A 53 7.35 1.72 -3.20
CA VAL A 53 6.14 1.78 -4.04
C VAL A 53 6.55 1.61 -5.51
N ARG A 54 6.31 0.43 -6.09
CA ARG A 54 6.64 0.15 -7.51
C ARG A 54 5.79 0.95 -8.49
N ASP A 55 4.51 1.13 -8.19
CA ASP A 55 3.56 1.85 -9.03
C ASP A 55 2.75 2.84 -8.17
N PRO A 56 3.16 4.12 -8.11
CA PRO A 56 2.46 5.15 -7.34
C PRO A 56 1.00 5.35 -7.78
N GLY A 57 0.67 5.02 -9.04
CA GLY A 57 -0.69 5.09 -9.53
C GLY A 57 -1.64 4.17 -8.77
N ARG A 58 -1.14 3.05 -8.24
CA ARG A 58 -1.95 2.08 -7.46
C ARG A 58 -2.29 2.54 -6.06
N LEU A 59 -1.62 3.57 -5.53
CA LEU A 59 -1.91 4.08 -4.18
C LEU A 59 -3.36 4.55 -4.02
N ARG A 60 -3.97 5.12 -5.05
CA ARG A 60 -5.41 5.47 -5.04
C ARG A 60 -6.32 4.26 -4.80
N GLN A 61 -5.89 3.06 -5.18
CA GLN A 61 -6.72 1.86 -5.05
C GLN A 61 -6.82 1.42 -3.59
N LEU A 62 -5.89 1.85 -2.73
CA LEU A 62 -5.94 1.56 -1.29
C LEU A 62 -7.18 2.20 -0.64
N GLU A 63 -7.62 3.37 -1.10
CA GLU A 63 -8.85 4.01 -0.61
C GLU A 63 -10.11 3.17 -0.90
N MET A 64 -10.06 2.37 -1.97
CA MET A 64 -11.17 1.52 -2.41
C MET A 64 -11.02 0.07 -1.93
N ALA A 65 -9.91 -0.24 -1.26
CA ALA A 65 -9.66 -1.57 -0.74
C ALA A 65 -10.64 -1.87 0.39
N ARG A 66 -11.32 -3.02 0.27
CA ARG A 66 -12.20 -3.55 1.31
C ARG A 66 -11.76 -4.92 1.80
N THR A 67 -10.84 -5.55 1.07
CA THR A 67 -10.38 -6.89 1.34
C THR A 67 -8.85 -6.93 1.30
N VAL A 68 -8.26 -7.60 2.28
CA VAL A 68 -6.85 -7.99 2.25
C VAL A 68 -6.75 -9.51 2.10
N VAL A 69 -5.93 -9.94 1.15
CA VAL A 69 -5.61 -11.35 0.92
C VAL A 69 -4.19 -11.59 1.38
N LEU A 70 -4.01 -12.42 2.41
CA LEU A 70 -2.72 -12.72 3.02
C LEU A 70 -2.26 -14.11 2.58
N HIS A 71 -1.20 -14.14 1.79
CA HIS A 71 -0.52 -15.38 1.43
C HIS A 71 0.43 -15.81 2.58
N PRO A 72 0.54 -17.10 2.92
CA PRO A 72 1.37 -17.60 4.01
C PRO A 72 2.82 -17.14 3.96
N SER A 73 3.38 -16.95 2.77
CA SER A 73 4.74 -16.43 2.61
C SER A 73 4.95 -15.03 3.22
N ALA A 74 3.90 -14.24 3.39
CA ALA A 74 3.95 -12.93 4.06
C ALA A 74 3.86 -13.01 5.58
N LEU A 75 3.25 -14.07 6.11
CA LEU A 75 2.98 -14.25 7.56
C LEU A 75 3.86 -15.33 8.19
N ARG A 76 4.83 -15.86 7.45
CA ARG A 76 5.73 -16.91 7.93
C ARG A 76 7.17 -16.44 7.95
N VAL A 77 7.89 -16.90 8.95
CA VAL A 77 9.35 -16.87 8.96
C VAL A 77 9.84 -18.22 8.41
N PRO A 78 10.74 -18.23 7.40
CA PRO A 78 11.31 -19.47 6.89
C PRO A 78 11.87 -20.29 8.04
N ASP A 79 11.51 -21.57 8.08
CA ASP A 79 11.96 -22.54 9.09
C ASP A 79 11.55 -22.27 10.56
N ALA A 80 10.87 -21.16 10.86
CA ALA A 80 10.45 -20.80 12.22
C ALA A 80 8.93 -20.75 12.44
N GLY A 81 8.13 -21.00 11.40
CA GLY A 81 6.66 -21.06 11.50
C GLY A 81 5.99 -19.71 11.26
N ALA A 82 4.98 -19.36 12.05
CA ALA A 82 4.30 -18.08 11.98
C ALA A 82 5.25 -16.93 12.35
N ASP A 83 5.10 -15.80 11.66
CA ASP A 83 5.83 -14.57 11.99
C ASP A 83 5.32 -14.01 13.32
N PRO A 84 6.20 -13.52 14.22
CA PRO A 84 5.78 -12.91 15.49
C PRO A 84 4.76 -11.76 15.35
N TRP A 85 4.73 -11.08 14.20
CA TRP A 85 3.79 -9.99 13.93
C TRP A 85 2.46 -10.45 13.31
N THR A 86 2.24 -11.75 13.15
CA THR A 86 1.06 -12.28 12.45
C THR A 86 -0.25 -11.78 13.05
N GLU A 87 -0.40 -11.89 14.38
CA GLU A 87 -1.59 -11.41 15.09
C GLU A 87 -1.76 -9.90 14.92
N ASP A 88 -0.70 -9.12 15.13
CA ASP A 88 -0.73 -7.66 14.98
C ASP A 88 -1.14 -7.21 13.58
N VAL A 89 -0.68 -7.90 12.53
CA VAL A 89 -1.04 -7.62 11.14
C VAL A 89 -2.52 -7.92 10.88
N LEU A 90 -3.01 -9.06 11.38
CA LEU A 90 -4.42 -9.45 11.23
C LEU A 90 -5.34 -8.47 11.99
N ASP A 91 -4.95 -8.10 13.20
CA ASP A 91 -5.67 -7.12 14.01
C ASP A 91 -5.65 -5.72 13.40
N ALA A 92 -4.53 -5.31 12.81
CA ALA A 92 -4.44 -4.05 12.08
C ALA A 92 -5.38 -4.04 10.87
N ALA A 93 -5.45 -5.13 10.11
CA ALA A 93 -6.37 -5.25 8.99
C ALA A 93 -7.84 -5.17 9.42
N ARG A 94 -8.20 -5.87 10.51
CA ARG A 94 -9.55 -5.82 11.08
C ARG A 94 -9.90 -4.43 11.61
N ARG A 95 -8.97 -3.78 12.32
CA ARG A 95 -9.15 -2.39 12.80
C ARG A 95 -9.30 -1.39 11.66
N ALA A 96 -8.67 -1.66 10.51
CA ALA A 96 -8.85 -0.89 9.28
C ALA A 96 -10.18 -1.18 8.57
N GLY A 97 -11.01 -2.10 9.09
CA GLY A 97 -12.30 -2.47 8.50
C GLY A 97 -12.17 -3.31 7.23
N LEU A 98 -11.01 -3.94 7.00
CA LEU A 98 -10.80 -4.82 5.86
C LEU A 98 -11.33 -6.22 6.17
N ARG A 99 -12.00 -6.83 5.20
CA ARG A 99 -12.24 -8.28 5.18
C ARG A 99 -10.89 -9.00 5.04
N VAL A 100 -10.59 -9.88 5.98
CA VAL A 100 -9.34 -10.64 6.02
C VAL A 100 -9.55 -12.01 5.39
N VAL A 101 -8.85 -12.26 4.28
CA VAL A 101 -8.84 -13.56 3.60
C VAL A 101 -7.43 -14.15 3.70
N MET A 102 -7.30 -15.33 4.30
CA MET A 102 -6.02 -16.05 4.41
C MET A 102 -6.00 -17.25 3.48
N VAL A 103 -4.86 -17.54 2.87
CA VAL A 103 -4.64 -18.87 2.27
C VAL A 103 -4.24 -19.84 3.38
N GLU A 104 -4.82 -21.03 3.37
CA GLU A 104 -4.59 -22.09 4.34
C GLU A 104 -3.12 -22.47 4.41
N ASP A 105 -2.59 -22.55 5.63
CA ASP A 105 -1.24 -23.04 5.91
C ASP A 105 -1.20 -23.64 7.33
N PRO A 106 -0.67 -24.86 7.50
CA PRO A 106 -0.59 -25.49 8.82
C PRO A 106 0.14 -24.65 9.88
N ALA A 107 1.14 -23.87 9.49
CA ALA A 107 1.89 -23.01 10.40
C ALA A 107 1.07 -21.82 10.92
N LEU A 108 -0.08 -21.53 10.30
CA LEU A 108 -0.96 -20.41 10.64
C LEU A 108 -2.31 -20.87 11.23
N ALA A 109 -2.44 -22.16 11.60
CA ALA A 109 -3.69 -22.74 12.07
C ALA A 109 -4.30 -21.99 13.27
N ASP A 110 -3.46 -21.56 14.22
CA ASP A 110 -3.87 -20.83 15.43
C ASP A 110 -4.45 -19.43 15.14
N PHE A 111 -4.17 -18.87 13.95
CA PHE A 111 -4.61 -17.53 13.55
C PHE A 111 -5.87 -17.53 12.68
N THR A 112 -6.36 -18.70 12.27
CA THR A 112 -7.52 -18.83 11.37
C THR A 112 -8.79 -18.18 11.93
N GLY A 113 -8.96 -18.14 13.26
CA GLY A 113 -10.08 -17.47 13.93
C GLY A 113 -10.08 -15.94 13.82
N LEU A 114 -8.96 -15.34 13.39
CA LEU A 114 -8.85 -13.89 13.12
C LEU A 114 -9.19 -13.53 11.67
N ALA A 115 -9.31 -14.53 10.78
CA ALA A 115 -9.71 -14.31 9.39
C ALA A 115 -11.23 -14.40 9.22
N ASP A 116 -11.77 -13.57 8.33
CA ASP A 116 -13.16 -13.71 7.90
C ASP A 116 -13.35 -14.90 6.95
N GLN A 117 -12.28 -15.27 6.25
CA GLN A 117 -12.27 -16.42 5.35
C GLN A 117 -10.88 -17.05 5.25
N VAL A 118 -10.85 -18.39 5.21
CA VAL A 118 -9.66 -19.16 4.86
C VAL A 118 -9.93 -19.88 3.54
N VAL A 119 -9.04 -19.72 2.56
CA VAL A 119 -9.12 -20.40 1.25
C VAL A 119 -8.10 -21.53 1.18
N GLY A 120 -8.50 -22.68 0.62
CA GLY A 120 -7.62 -23.85 0.55
C GLY A 120 -6.35 -23.60 -0.26
N ALA A 121 -5.22 -24.15 0.20
CA ALA A 121 -3.90 -23.95 -0.40
C ALA A 121 -3.77 -24.42 -1.87
N HIS A 122 -4.66 -25.31 -2.32
CA HIS A 122 -4.69 -25.82 -3.69
C HIS A 122 -5.36 -24.88 -4.69
N ARG A 123 -6.05 -23.83 -4.22
CA ARG A 123 -6.69 -22.86 -5.11
C ARG A 123 -5.63 -21.87 -5.64
N PRO A 124 -5.58 -21.61 -6.94
CA PRO A 124 -4.73 -20.57 -7.48
C PRO A 124 -5.07 -19.21 -6.87
N LEU A 125 -4.07 -18.50 -6.32
CA LEU A 125 -4.27 -17.20 -5.68
C LEU A 125 -4.88 -16.17 -6.65
N ALA A 126 -4.53 -16.26 -7.94
CA ALA A 126 -5.07 -15.41 -8.98
C ALA A 126 -6.60 -15.53 -9.10
N ASP A 127 -7.14 -16.75 -9.01
CA ASP A 127 -8.58 -17.01 -9.10
C ASP A 127 -9.31 -16.44 -7.89
N VAL A 128 -8.75 -16.64 -6.69
CA VAL A 128 -9.27 -16.07 -5.44
C VAL A 128 -9.31 -14.54 -5.53
N VAL A 129 -8.23 -13.91 -6.00
CA VAL A 129 -8.17 -12.45 -6.15
C VAL A 129 -9.15 -11.96 -7.23
N ALA A 130 -9.31 -12.69 -8.33
CA ALA A 130 -10.25 -12.34 -9.39
C ALA A 130 -11.70 -12.38 -8.90
N GLU A 131 -12.07 -13.40 -8.14
CA GLU A 131 -13.39 -13.51 -7.49
C GLU A 131 -13.62 -12.35 -6.52
N LEU A 132 -12.67 -12.09 -5.61
CA LEU A 132 -12.80 -11.01 -4.62
C LEU A 132 -12.83 -9.62 -5.27
N ARG A 133 -12.13 -9.43 -6.39
CA ARG A 133 -12.16 -8.17 -7.14
C ARG A 133 -13.53 -7.85 -7.73
N ALA A 134 -14.37 -8.84 -7.99
CA ALA A 134 -15.75 -8.61 -8.42
C ALA A 134 -16.58 -7.91 -7.32
N GLU A 135 -16.16 -8.02 -6.05
CA GLU A 135 -16.86 -7.48 -4.89
C GLU A 135 -16.30 -6.12 -4.42
N GLY A 136 -15.05 -5.78 -4.80
CA GLY A 136 -14.42 -4.50 -4.43
C GLY A 136 -12.91 -4.46 -4.63
N GLY A 137 -12.25 -3.42 -4.10
CA GLY A 137 -10.80 -3.32 -4.13
C GLY A 137 -10.13 -4.37 -3.23
N VAL A 138 -9.09 -5.01 -3.75
CA VAL A 138 -8.34 -6.08 -3.05
C VAL A 138 -6.87 -5.71 -2.95
N VAL A 139 -6.32 -5.85 -1.75
CA VAL A 139 -4.87 -5.80 -1.49
C VAL A 139 -4.37 -7.22 -1.28
N THR A 140 -3.40 -7.66 -2.08
CA THR A 140 -2.74 -8.96 -1.89
C THR A 140 -1.39 -8.73 -1.25
N VAL A 141 -1.12 -9.43 -0.14
CA VAL A 141 0.17 -9.41 0.55
C VAL A 141 0.82 -10.77 0.38
N VAL A 142 1.98 -10.75 -0.26
CA VAL A 142 2.79 -11.93 -0.54
C VAL A 142 4.25 -11.54 -0.40
N ARG A 143 5.09 -12.48 0.05
CA ARG A 143 6.53 -12.32 -0.07
C ARG A 143 6.94 -12.69 -1.49
N PRO A 144 7.45 -11.74 -2.31
CA PRO A 144 7.89 -12.03 -3.66
C PRO A 144 9.08 -13.00 -3.61
N LEU A 145 9.04 -14.02 -4.45
CA LEU A 145 10.17 -14.91 -4.65
C LEU A 145 11.15 -14.30 -5.67
N PRO A 146 12.45 -14.61 -5.59
CA PRO A 146 13.39 -14.21 -6.63
C PRO A 146 12.92 -14.73 -8.00
N GLY A 147 12.72 -13.83 -8.97
CA GLY A 147 12.23 -14.16 -10.33
C GLY A 147 10.72 -14.01 -10.55
N ASP A 148 9.97 -13.55 -9.54
CA ASP A 148 8.56 -13.23 -9.68
C ASP A 148 8.40 -11.81 -10.29
N ASP A 149 8.31 -11.77 -11.62
CA ASP A 149 7.97 -10.56 -12.37
C ASP A 149 6.45 -10.33 -12.26
N GLY A 150 6.04 -9.65 -11.20
CA GLY A 150 4.63 -9.37 -10.88
C GLY A 150 3.89 -8.48 -11.89
#